data_AF-A0A444UTT0-F1
#
_entry.id   AF-A0A444UTT0-F1
#
_cell.length_a   1.000
_cell.length_b   1.000
_cell.length_c   1.000
_cell.angle_alpha   90.00
_cell.angle_beta   90.00
_cell.angle_gamma   90.00
#
_symmetry.space_group_name_H-M   'P 1'
#
loop_
_entity.id
_entity.type
_entity.pdbx_description
1 polymer ?
#
loop_
_entity_poly.entity_id
_entity_poly.type
_entity_poly.pdbx_seq_one_letter_code
_entity_poly.pdbx_strand_id
1 'polypeptide(L)'
;SCVSPVNCQWTSYGDWSECDGCTKTQTRRRTVLNYGQYGGSPCSGQCISRSLVCNGDQDCEEDGSDEQRCEEMKKCDKDQIPPKAELTGAGFDILKGKVRNNVINTKSFGGQCRIVFSGDHRYFYRLTQSLQKYTFQVKIKNDFSYEFYNSTWSYNKHTSDSKRSSHDGNYDHISDIALNNEKSHQLMIIRNEVEVAQFINSPPEFLTLSEVFWKDLSLLPVTYEYGAYRKLIESYGTHFIKEGSLGGLYKHVFYMDSEKMNQKGRPSISYNMLL
;
A
#
# COMPACT_ATOMS: atom_id res chain seq x y z
N SER A 1 30.13 18.91 25.34
CA SER A 1 30.88 19.20 24.10
C SER A 1 29.97 18.93 22.90
N CYS A 2 29.67 19.93 22.09
CA CYS A 2 28.94 19.73 20.83
C CYS A 2 29.91 19.16 19.79
N VAL A 3 29.64 17.95 19.30
CA VAL A 3 30.44 17.36 18.23
C VAL A 3 29.97 17.96 16.89
N SER A 4 30.91 18.41 16.07
CA SER A 4 30.61 18.96 14.75
C SER A 4 30.15 17.86 13.79
N PRO A 5 29.13 18.11 12.95
CA PRO A 5 28.69 17.16 11.94
C PRO A 5 29.83 16.89 10.95
N VAL A 6 30.08 15.62 10.66
CA VAL A 6 31.06 15.18 9.66
C VAL A 6 30.28 14.72 8.43
N ASN A 7 30.48 15.41 7.31
CA ASN A 7 29.86 15.04 6.04
C ASN A 7 30.66 13.93 5.35
N CYS A 8 29.97 13.13 4.55
CA CYS A 8 30.61 12.12 3.74
C CYS A 8 31.63 12.72 2.76
N GLN A 9 32.77 12.04 2.59
CA GLN A 9 33.66 12.22 1.46
C GLN A 9 33.98 10.87 0.82
N TRP A 10 33.90 10.82 -0.52
CA TRP A 10 34.39 9.72 -1.33
C TRP A 10 35.88 9.86 -1.62
N THR A 11 36.60 8.74 -1.76
CA THR A 11 37.94 8.74 -2.35
C THR A 11 37.87 9.01 -3.85
N SER A 12 39.00 9.40 -4.44
CA SER A 12 39.18 9.39 -5.89
C SER A 12 38.85 8.01 -6.45
N TYR A 13 38.21 7.95 -7.62
CA TYR A 13 38.01 6.67 -8.29
C TYR A 13 39.35 5.98 -8.53
N GLY A 14 39.39 4.66 -8.26
CA GLY A 14 40.50 3.82 -8.65
C GLY A 14 40.56 3.62 -10.16
N ASP A 15 41.58 2.87 -10.59
CA ASP A 15 41.79 2.56 -12.00
C ASP A 15 40.62 1.79 -12.60
N TRP A 16 40.44 1.94 -13.91
CA TRP A 16 39.46 1.18 -14.67
C TRP A 16 39.85 -0.29 -14.74
N SER A 17 38.87 -1.18 -14.55
CA SER A 17 39.05 -2.61 -14.82
C SER A 17 39.27 -2.86 -16.32
N GLU A 18 39.71 -4.08 -16.62
CA GLU A 18 39.66 -4.59 -17.99
C GLU A 18 38.23 -4.56 -18.55
N CYS A 19 38.14 -4.46 -19.88
CA CYS A 19 36.86 -4.43 -20.59
C CYS A 19 36.29 -5.85 -20.66
N ASP A 20 35.09 -6.04 -20.12
CA ASP A 20 34.39 -7.32 -20.22
C ASP A 20 33.97 -7.56 -21.68
N GLY A 21 34.46 -8.66 -22.27
CA GLY A 21 34.29 -8.97 -23.69
C GLY A 21 32.84 -9.27 -24.11
N CYS A 22 31.99 -9.69 -23.16
CA CYS A 22 30.59 -9.99 -23.43
C CYS A 22 29.71 -8.74 -23.36
N THR A 23 29.93 -7.90 -22.36
CA THR A 23 29.10 -6.72 -22.10
C THR A 23 29.68 -5.42 -22.68
N LYS A 24 30.95 -5.43 -23.09
CA LYS A 24 31.74 -4.26 -23.52
C LYS A 24 31.74 -3.14 -22.47
N THR A 25 31.78 -3.50 -21.19
CA THR A 25 31.78 -2.54 -20.08
C THR A 25 33.08 -2.59 -19.27
N GLN A 26 33.43 -1.47 -18.64
CA GLN A 26 34.54 -1.35 -17.68
C GLN A 26 34.00 -0.81 -16.37
N THR A 27 34.51 -1.35 -15.26
CA THR A 27 34.08 -0.97 -13.91
C THR A 27 35.24 -0.31 -13.18
N ARG A 28 34.97 0.73 -12.41
CA ARG A 28 35.93 1.28 -11.45
C ARG A 28 35.27 1.45 -10.09
N ARG A 29 36.04 1.28 -9.04
CA ARG A 29 35.54 1.34 -7.65
C ARG A 29 36.12 2.58 -6.96
N ARG A 30 35.35 3.16 -6.07
CA ARG A 30 35.81 4.13 -5.07
C ARG A 30 35.32 3.69 -3.71
N THR A 31 36.03 4.10 -2.68
CA THR A 31 35.68 3.81 -1.29
C THR A 31 35.27 5.09 -0.59
N VAL A 32 34.57 4.97 0.53
CA VAL A 32 34.27 6.11 1.38
C VAL A 32 35.55 6.48 2.13
N LEU A 33 36.02 7.73 1.96
CA LEU A 33 37.14 8.28 2.73
C LEU A 33 36.66 8.61 4.16
N ASN A 34 35.57 9.36 4.27
CA ASN A 34 34.93 9.72 5.54
C ASN A 34 33.46 9.36 5.50
N TYR A 35 33.01 8.55 6.46
CA TYR A 35 31.58 8.26 6.64
C TYR A 35 30.90 9.44 7.33
N GLY A 36 29.64 9.70 6.98
CA GLY A 36 28.84 10.73 7.66
C GLY A 36 28.63 10.40 9.15
N GLN A 37 28.96 11.33 10.05
CA GLN A 37 28.83 11.18 11.51
C GLN A 37 28.21 12.42 12.16
N TYR A 38 27.63 12.26 13.36
CA TYR A 38 27.10 13.36 14.19
C TYR A 38 26.07 14.26 13.48
N GLY A 39 25.21 13.67 12.65
CA GLY A 39 24.19 14.40 11.87
C GLY A 39 24.70 15.04 10.58
N GLY A 40 25.94 14.76 10.16
CA GLY A 40 26.43 15.12 8.82
C GLY A 40 25.85 14.24 7.72
N SER A 41 25.98 14.69 6.47
CA SER A 41 25.39 13.99 5.31
C SER A 41 26.04 12.61 5.09
N PRO A 42 25.25 11.54 4.95
CA PRO A 42 25.78 10.21 4.62
C PRO A 42 26.27 10.17 3.18
N CYS A 43 27.08 9.17 2.85
CA CYS A 43 27.52 8.94 1.47
C CYS A 43 26.35 8.44 0.64
N SER A 44 25.73 9.34 -0.11
CA SER A 44 24.81 9.00 -1.20
C SER A 44 25.59 8.77 -2.50
N GLY A 45 25.01 7.98 -3.39
CA GLY A 45 25.59 7.61 -4.68
C GLY A 45 25.86 6.11 -4.82
N GLN A 46 24.98 5.43 -5.55
CA GLN A 46 25.27 4.09 -6.08
C GLN A 46 26.33 4.19 -7.17
N CYS A 47 27.21 3.19 -7.28
CA CYS A 47 28.15 3.11 -8.40
C CYS A 47 27.36 2.89 -9.70
N ILE A 48 27.25 3.93 -10.54
CA ILE A 48 26.63 3.83 -11.86
C ILE A 48 27.65 3.36 -12.92
N SER A 49 27.15 2.69 -13.96
CA SER A 49 27.96 2.26 -15.10
C SER A 49 28.46 3.47 -15.91
N ARG A 50 29.62 3.34 -16.56
CA ARG A 50 30.15 4.37 -17.48
C ARG A 50 29.18 4.68 -18.63
N SER A 51 28.36 3.71 -19.04
CA SER A 51 27.34 3.90 -20.08
C SER A 51 26.22 4.86 -19.69
N LEU A 52 26.09 5.18 -18.40
CA LEU A 52 25.09 6.07 -17.84
C LEU A 52 25.61 7.50 -17.65
N VAL A 53 26.89 7.75 -17.91
CA VAL A 53 27.47 9.08 -17.81
C VAL A 53 27.15 9.87 -19.08
N CYS A 54 26.62 11.09 -18.93
CA CYS A 54 26.28 11.98 -20.06
C CYS A 54 25.17 11.46 -20.97
N ASN A 55 24.20 10.73 -20.41
CA ASN A 55 23.05 10.22 -21.16
C ASN A 55 21.81 11.13 -21.05
N GLY A 56 21.92 12.25 -20.33
CA GLY A 56 20.83 13.20 -20.13
C GLY A 56 19.78 12.76 -19.10
N ASP A 57 20.01 11.67 -18.37
CA ASP A 57 19.18 11.21 -17.27
C ASP A 57 19.87 11.50 -15.93
N GLN A 58 19.09 11.65 -14.85
CA GLN A 58 19.64 11.76 -13.50
C GLN A 58 19.88 10.37 -12.92
N ASP A 59 20.99 9.72 -13.29
CA ASP A 59 21.33 8.38 -12.80
C ASP A 59 22.07 8.43 -11.45
N CYS A 60 22.78 9.51 -11.16
CA CYS A 60 23.43 9.75 -9.87
C CYS A 60 22.50 10.49 -8.89
N GLU A 61 21.31 9.92 -8.63
CA GLU A 61 20.23 10.47 -7.81
C GLU A 61 20.72 11.36 -6.64
N GLU A 62 20.11 12.56 -6.52
CA GLU A 62 20.45 13.72 -5.64
C GLU A 62 21.42 14.78 -6.24
N ASP A 63 22.57 14.40 -6.81
CA ASP A 63 23.60 15.39 -7.17
C ASP A 63 23.76 15.65 -8.67
N GLY A 64 23.24 14.75 -9.53
CA GLY A 64 23.32 14.89 -11.01
C GLY A 64 24.76 15.03 -11.52
N SER A 65 25.72 14.50 -10.76
CA SER A 65 27.16 14.67 -11.01
C SER A 65 27.64 13.99 -12.31
N ASP A 66 26.84 13.07 -12.83
CA ASP A 66 26.97 12.37 -14.11
C ASP A 66 26.79 13.28 -15.33
N GLU A 67 26.04 14.38 -15.20
CA GLU A 67 25.65 15.25 -16.32
C GLU A 67 26.38 16.61 -16.34
N GLN A 68 27.27 16.87 -15.38
CA GLN A 68 27.90 18.19 -15.21
C GLN A 68 29.06 18.48 -16.18
N ARG A 69 29.66 17.45 -16.80
CA ARG A 69 30.87 17.62 -17.63
C ARG A 69 30.76 16.84 -18.94
N CYS A 70 29.74 17.17 -19.73
CA CYS A 70 29.40 16.49 -20.97
C CYS A 70 29.59 17.42 -22.18
N GLU A 71 30.33 16.96 -23.19
CA GLU A 71 30.50 17.68 -24.47
C GLU A 71 29.33 17.42 -25.42
N GLU A 72 28.80 16.18 -25.42
CA GLU A 72 27.61 15.76 -26.17
C GLU A 72 26.71 14.91 -25.27
N MET A 73 25.39 15.13 -25.32
CA MET A 73 24.40 14.38 -24.52
C MET A 73 23.48 13.58 -25.45
N LYS A 74 23.40 12.27 -25.23
CA LYS A 74 22.42 11.41 -25.94
C LYS A 74 21.09 11.40 -25.21
N LYS A 75 20.37 12.51 -25.29
CA LYS A 75 19.09 12.67 -24.60
C LYS A 75 17.97 11.86 -25.28
N CYS A 76 17.15 11.20 -24.49
CA CYS A 76 15.86 10.67 -24.92
C CYS A 76 14.82 11.81 -24.85
N ASP A 77 14.05 12.05 -25.92
CA ASP A 77 13.11 13.19 -25.99
C ASP A 77 11.93 13.11 -24.99
N LYS A 78 11.80 12.01 -24.25
CA LYS A 78 10.67 11.72 -23.36
C LYS A 78 11.17 11.39 -21.96
N ASP A 79 10.92 12.29 -21.02
CA ASP A 79 11.34 12.10 -19.63
C ASP A 79 10.18 11.70 -18.70
N GLN A 80 8.93 11.72 -19.19
CA GLN A 80 7.75 11.43 -18.37
C GLN A 80 7.52 9.92 -18.20
N ILE A 81 7.55 9.46 -16.96
CA ILE A 81 7.13 8.10 -16.58
C ILE A 81 5.60 7.95 -16.61
N PRO A 82 5.08 6.72 -16.78
CA PRO A 82 3.63 6.48 -16.72
C PRO A 82 3.03 6.95 -15.38
N PRO A 83 1.78 7.43 -15.38
CA PRO A 83 1.14 7.93 -14.19
C PRO A 83 1.08 6.84 -13.11
N LYS A 84 1.47 7.21 -11.88
CA LYS A 84 1.54 6.29 -10.72
C LYS A 84 2.44 5.06 -10.91
N ALA A 85 3.38 5.08 -11.87
CA ALA A 85 4.39 4.02 -12.00
C ALA A 85 5.26 3.88 -10.74
N GLU A 86 5.41 4.92 -9.93
CA GLU A 86 6.15 4.85 -8.65
C GLU A 86 5.56 3.84 -7.66
N LEU A 87 4.26 3.55 -7.75
CA LEU A 87 3.61 2.56 -6.89
C LEU A 87 4.05 1.12 -7.22
N THR A 88 4.57 0.86 -8.43
CA THR A 88 5.02 -0.48 -8.81
C THR A 88 6.31 -0.88 -8.10
N GLY A 89 7.08 0.11 -7.61
CA GLY A 89 8.29 -0.12 -6.85
C GLY A 89 8.10 -0.15 -5.34
N ALA A 90 6.87 0.03 -4.88
CA ALA A 90 6.53 -0.01 -3.47
C ALA A 90 6.62 -1.43 -2.89
N GLY A 91 7.11 -1.52 -1.66
CA GLY A 91 7.02 -2.75 -0.88
C GLY A 91 5.58 -3.04 -0.45
N PHE A 92 5.32 -4.28 -0.04
CA PHE A 92 3.99 -4.75 0.35
C PHE A 92 4.03 -5.54 1.65
N ASP A 93 3.13 -5.19 2.56
CA ASP A 93 2.90 -5.89 3.82
C ASP A 93 1.69 -6.80 3.68
N ILE A 94 1.94 -8.11 3.51
CA ILE A 94 0.90 -9.10 3.22
C ILE A 94 -0.11 -9.28 4.37
N LEU A 95 0.32 -9.12 5.63
CA LEU A 95 -0.56 -9.31 6.79
C LEU A 95 -1.50 -8.11 6.97
N LYS A 96 -1.01 -6.91 6.67
CA LYS A 96 -1.82 -5.68 6.76
C LYS A 96 -2.55 -5.36 5.46
N GLY A 97 -2.20 -6.02 4.35
CA GLY A 97 -2.72 -5.72 3.02
C GLY A 97 -2.40 -4.28 2.59
N LYS A 98 -1.26 -3.72 3.02
CA LYS A 98 -0.90 -2.32 2.80
C LYS A 98 0.41 -2.19 2.04
N VAL A 99 0.42 -1.22 1.13
CA VAL A 99 1.61 -0.75 0.43
C VAL A 99 2.53 -0.02 1.43
N ARG A 100 3.83 -0.21 1.27
CA ARG A 100 4.90 0.30 2.12
C ARG A 100 5.87 1.17 1.31
N ASN A 101 6.99 1.54 1.91
CA ASN A 101 7.99 2.39 1.26
C ASN A 101 8.55 1.75 -0.02
N ASN A 102 9.05 2.57 -0.93
CA ASN A 102 9.65 2.10 -2.18
C ASN A 102 10.93 1.31 -1.93
N VAL A 103 10.96 0.09 -2.47
CA VAL A 103 12.09 -0.84 -2.43
C VAL A 103 12.82 -0.83 -3.78
N ILE A 104 12.07 -0.76 -4.87
CA ILE A 104 12.59 -0.73 -6.24
C ILE A 104 12.72 0.72 -6.68
N ASN A 105 13.83 1.03 -7.36
CA ASN A 105 14.01 2.31 -7.99
C ASN A 105 13.16 2.39 -9.28
N THR A 106 12.17 3.28 -9.25
CA THR A 106 11.25 3.56 -10.37
C THR A 106 11.56 4.87 -11.08
N LYS A 107 12.71 5.50 -10.79
CA LYS A 107 13.12 6.78 -11.38
C LYS A 107 14.26 6.59 -12.38
N SER A 108 15.15 5.64 -12.13
CA SER A 108 16.25 5.35 -13.06
C SER A 108 15.77 4.65 -14.34
N PHE A 109 16.28 5.13 -15.48
CA PHE A 109 16.00 4.58 -16.82
C PHE A 109 17.06 3.58 -17.30
N GLY A 110 18.21 3.50 -16.62
CA GLY A 110 19.28 2.57 -16.97
C GLY A 110 19.85 2.79 -18.38
N GLY A 111 19.79 4.02 -18.90
CA GLY A 111 20.27 4.38 -20.24
C GLY A 111 19.41 3.83 -21.38
N GLN A 112 18.24 3.25 -21.08
CA GLN A 112 17.30 2.75 -22.08
C GLN A 112 16.22 3.80 -22.38
N CYS A 113 15.93 4.04 -23.66
CA CYS A 113 14.86 4.93 -24.13
C CYS A 113 13.67 4.08 -24.62
N ARG A 114 13.03 3.36 -23.69
CA ARG A 114 11.87 2.49 -23.97
C ARG A 114 10.58 3.29 -23.82
N ILE A 115 9.89 3.55 -24.93
CA ILE A 115 8.66 4.34 -24.92
C ILE A 115 7.40 3.47 -25.10
N VAL A 116 6.31 3.87 -24.45
CA VAL A 116 4.98 3.27 -24.57
C VAL A 116 3.94 4.34 -24.86
N PHE A 117 3.00 4.02 -25.74
CA PHE A 117 1.91 4.92 -26.09
C PHE A 117 0.70 4.69 -25.19
N SER A 118 0.13 5.76 -24.64
CA SER A 118 -1.16 5.74 -23.98
C SER A 118 -2.23 6.25 -24.94
N GLY A 119 -3.20 5.39 -25.28
CA GLY A 119 -4.35 5.76 -26.11
C GLY A 119 -5.23 6.83 -25.45
N ASP A 120 -5.38 6.77 -24.13
CA ASP A 120 -6.24 7.66 -23.36
C ASP A 120 -5.67 9.08 -23.30
N HIS A 121 -4.37 9.21 -23.02
CA HIS A 121 -3.69 10.50 -22.91
C HIS A 121 -3.17 11.02 -24.26
N ARG A 122 -3.19 10.19 -25.31
CA ARG A 122 -2.55 10.45 -26.62
C ARG A 122 -1.10 10.93 -26.47
N TYR A 123 -0.39 10.36 -25.51
CA TYR A 123 0.96 10.75 -25.12
C TYR A 123 1.87 9.53 -24.99
N PHE A 124 3.18 9.74 -25.21
CA PHE A 124 4.20 8.72 -25.08
C PHE A 124 4.91 8.84 -23.74
N TYR A 125 4.88 7.78 -22.95
CA TYR A 125 5.59 7.68 -21.67
C TYR A 125 6.87 6.86 -21.84
N ARG A 126 7.88 7.15 -21.02
CA ARG A 126 9.13 6.39 -20.96
C ARG A 126 9.09 5.40 -19.80
N LEU A 127 9.46 4.15 -20.08
CA LEU A 127 9.58 3.09 -19.08
C LEU A 127 10.94 3.16 -18.39
N THR A 128 10.93 2.89 -17.10
CA THR A 128 12.14 2.80 -16.27
C THR A 128 12.83 1.45 -16.44
N GLN A 129 14.07 1.34 -15.97
CA GLN A 129 14.87 0.10 -16.06
C GLN A 129 14.18 -1.07 -15.36
N SER A 130 13.57 -0.78 -14.20
CA SER A 130 12.87 -1.76 -13.37
C SER A 130 11.52 -2.19 -13.95
N LEU A 131 10.97 -1.44 -14.92
CA LEU A 131 9.64 -1.68 -15.49
C LEU A 131 9.76 -2.37 -16.86
N GLN A 132 9.56 -3.70 -16.87
CA GLN A 132 9.69 -4.50 -18.09
C GLN A 132 8.50 -4.34 -19.03
N LYS A 133 7.28 -4.18 -18.53
CA LYS A 133 6.09 -3.98 -19.39
C LYS A 133 5.08 -3.10 -18.68
N TYR A 134 4.46 -2.20 -19.43
CA TYR A 134 3.35 -1.39 -18.96
C TYR A 134 2.32 -1.26 -20.09
N THR A 135 1.10 -1.69 -19.82
CA THR A 135 0.00 -1.65 -20.79
C THR A 135 -1.15 -0.84 -20.23
N PHE A 136 -1.58 0.18 -20.98
CA PHE A 136 -2.79 0.94 -20.70
C PHE A 136 -3.98 0.11 -21.21
N GLN A 137 -4.78 -0.44 -20.31
CA GLN A 137 -5.99 -1.17 -20.66
C GLN A 137 -7.05 -0.93 -19.60
N VAL A 138 -8.08 -0.16 -19.96
CA VAL A 138 -9.23 0.07 -19.10
C VAL A 138 -10.14 -1.16 -19.16
N LYS A 139 -10.18 -1.94 -18.08
CA LYS A 139 -11.17 -3.01 -17.87
C LYS A 139 -12.07 -2.62 -16.72
N ILE A 140 -13.30 -2.25 -17.04
CA ILE A 140 -14.35 -2.03 -16.05
C ILE A 140 -15.11 -3.35 -15.93
N LYS A 141 -15.00 -4.01 -14.77
CA LYS A 141 -15.99 -5.03 -14.41
C LYS A 141 -17.23 -4.26 -13.97
N ASN A 142 -18.12 -3.97 -14.92
CA ASN A 142 -19.32 -3.16 -14.68
C ASN A 142 -20.40 -3.92 -13.87
N ASP A 143 -19.96 -4.88 -13.08
CA ASP A 143 -20.77 -5.78 -12.29
C ASP A 143 -20.68 -5.29 -10.85
N PHE A 144 -21.64 -4.46 -10.46
CA PHE A 144 -21.78 -4.08 -9.06
C PHE A 144 -22.11 -5.35 -8.28
N SER A 145 -21.09 -5.98 -7.70
CA SER A 145 -21.31 -7.12 -6.81
C SER A 145 -21.98 -6.60 -5.53
N TYR A 146 -23.16 -7.14 -5.24
CA TYR A 146 -23.93 -6.82 -4.06
C TYR A 146 -24.01 -8.03 -3.14
N GLU A 147 -23.71 -7.83 -1.86
CA GLU A 147 -23.92 -8.82 -0.81
C GLU A 147 -25.04 -8.30 0.11
N PHE A 148 -26.12 -9.07 0.25
CA PHE A 148 -27.24 -8.76 1.13
C PHE A 148 -27.25 -9.69 2.33
N TYR A 149 -27.21 -9.13 3.54
CA TYR A 149 -27.37 -9.89 4.78
C TYR A 149 -28.59 -9.38 5.52
N ASN A 150 -29.52 -10.29 5.80
CA ASN A 150 -30.69 -10.05 6.63
C ASN A 150 -30.53 -10.87 7.92
N SER A 151 -30.61 -10.18 9.06
CA SER A 151 -30.70 -10.84 10.36
C SER A 151 -31.91 -10.30 11.10
N THR A 152 -32.71 -11.22 11.64
CA THR A 152 -33.89 -10.89 12.42
C THR A 152 -33.84 -11.69 13.71
N TRP A 153 -34.12 -11.04 14.84
CA TRP A 153 -34.33 -11.73 16.10
C TRP A 153 -35.59 -11.20 16.78
N SER A 154 -36.31 -12.11 17.43
CA SER A 154 -37.50 -11.81 18.20
C SER A 154 -37.36 -12.40 19.60
N TYR A 155 -37.70 -11.60 20.62
CA TYR A 155 -37.75 -12.05 22.00
C TYR A 155 -39.15 -11.83 22.55
N ASN A 156 -39.78 -12.92 22.98
CA ASN A 156 -41.10 -12.92 23.60
C ASN A 156 -40.96 -13.32 25.07
N LYS A 157 -41.45 -12.46 25.96
CA LYS A 157 -41.59 -12.78 27.38
C LYS A 157 -43.04 -12.58 27.78
N HIS A 158 -43.63 -13.65 28.31
CA HIS A 158 -44.95 -13.65 28.90
C HIS A 158 -44.81 -14.00 30.39
N THR A 159 -45.33 -13.13 31.25
CA THR A 159 -45.47 -13.43 32.68
C THR A 159 -46.91 -13.18 33.08
N SER A 160 -47.51 -14.19 33.71
CA SER A 160 -48.89 -14.16 34.19
C SER A 160 -48.86 -14.46 35.69
N ASP A 161 -49.26 -13.49 36.49
CA ASP A 161 -49.40 -13.66 37.93
C ASP A 161 -50.89 -13.65 38.28
N SER A 162 -51.33 -14.73 38.94
CA SER A 162 -52.68 -14.85 39.49
C SER A 162 -52.60 -14.95 41.01
N LYS A 163 -53.34 -14.09 41.71
CA LYS A 163 -53.47 -14.14 43.17
C LYS A 163 -54.95 -14.25 43.52
N ARG A 164 -55.25 -15.24 44.36
CA ARG A 164 -56.57 -15.44 44.96
C ARG A 164 -56.46 -15.20 46.45
N SER A 165 -57.30 -14.32 46.98
CA SER A 165 -57.42 -14.08 48.41
C SER A 165 -58.88 -14.23 48.82
N SER A 166 -59.13 -14.99 49.88
CA SER A 166 -60.48 -15.24 50.40
C SER A 166 -60.56 -14.70 51.83
N HIS A 167 -61.08 -13.48 51.97
CA HIS A 167 -61.55 -12.94 53.25
C HIS A 167 -62.70 -11.96 52.95
N ASP A 168 -63.91 -12.30 53.42
CA ASP A 168 -65.16 -11.54 53.27
C ASP A 168 -65.62 -11.18 51.83
N GLY A 169 -65.07 -11.88 50.83
CA GLY A 169 -65.41 -11.77 49.40
C GLY A 169 -64.35 -12.44 48.55
N ASN A 170 -64.72 -12.98 47.38
CA ASN A 170 -63.76 -13.59 46.44
C ASN A 170 -63.20 -12.51 45.50
N TYR A 171 -61.90 -12.25 45.60
CA TYR A 171 -61.18 -11.33 44.72
C TYR A 171 -60.09 -12.06 43.94
N ASP A 172 -60.24 -12.08 42.61
CA ASP A 172 -59.27 -12.64 41.68
C ASP A 172 -58.51 -11.49 40.99
N HIS A 173 -57.18 -11.45 41.20
CA HIS A 173 -56.26 -10.51 40.54
C HIS A 173 -55.46 -11.24 39.47
N ILE A 174 -55.59 -10.82 38.21
CA ILE A 174 -54.80 -11.34 37.09
C ILE A 174 -54.03 -10.18 36.44
N SER A 175 -52.69 -10.28 36.43
CA SER A 175 -51.82 -9.39 35.67
C SER A 175 -51.04 -10.15 34.62
N ASP A 176 -51.20 -9.73 33.37
CA ASP A 176 -50.48 -10.26 32.22
C ASP A 176 -49.55 -9.19 31.64
N ILE A 177 -48.27 -9.52 31.52
CA ILE A 177 -47.27 -8.66 30.89
C ILE A 177 -46.67 -9.43 29.71
N ALA A 178 -46.91 -8.90 28.50
CA ALA A 178 -46.29 -9.35 27.27
C ALA A 178 -45.27 -8.30 26.78
N LEU A 179 -44.00 -8.72 26.63
CA LEU A 179 -42.94 -7.94 26.00
C LEU A 179 -42.56 -8.62 24.68
N ASN A 180 -42.67 -7.87 23.58
CA ASN A 180 -42.15 -8.27 22.27
C ASN A 180 -41.09 -7.24 21.83
N ASN A 181 -39.90 -7.74 21.50
CA ASN A 181 -38.84 -6.97 20.87
C ASN A 181 -38.44 -7.65 19.57
N GLU A 182 -38.63 -6.94 18.45
CA GLU A 182 -38.20 -7.37 17.12
C GLU A 182 -37.12 -6.40 16.64
N LYS A 183 -35.97 -6.94 16.23
CA LYS A 183 -34.97 -6.17 15.49
C LYS A 183 -34.67 -6.86 14.17
N SER A 184 -34.54 -6.05 13.13
CA SER A 184 -34.08 -6.50 11.83
C SER A 184 -32.96 -5.58 11.34
N HIS A 185 -31.86 -6.20 10.94
CA HIS A 185 -30.70 -5.52 10.39
C HIS A 185 -30.51 -5.92 8.93
N GLN A 186 -30.27 -4.93 8.09
CA GLN A 186 -29.95 -5.12 6.68
C GLN A 186 -28.58 -4.52 6.38
N LEU A 187 -27.70 -5.32 5.78
CA LEU A 187 -26.37 -4.90 5.31
C LEU A 187 -26.30 -5.13 3.80
N MET A 188 -25.98 -4.07 3.05
CA MET A 188 -25.74 -4.12 1.62
C MET A 188 -24.32 -3.62 1.33
N ILE A 189 -23.50 -4.46 0.71
CA ILE A 189 -22.13 -4.10 0.32
C ILE A 189 -22.07 -4.03 -1.20
N ILE A 190 -21.72 -2.86 -1.74
CA ILE A 190 -21.51 -2.65 -3.18
C ILE A 190 -20.01 -2.59 -3.44
N ARG A 191 -19.50 -3.38 -4.39
CA ARG A 191 -18.10 -3.33 -4.82
C ARG A 191 -17.98 -3.17 -6.33
N ASN A 192 -17.09 -2.29 -6.77
CA ASN A 192 -16.73 -2.08 -8.17
C ASN A 192 -15.20 -1.97 -8.30
N GLU A 193 -14.62 -2.72 -9.23
CA GLU A 193 -13.19 -2.75 -9.52
C GLU A 193 -12.94 -2.28 -10.95
N VAL A 194 -12.07 -1.27 -11.08
CA VAL A 194 -11.65 -0.70 -12.37
C VAL A 194 -10.16 -0.91 -12.53
N GLU A 195 -9.75 -1.71 -13.50
CA GLU A 195 -8.35 -1.80 -13.91
C GLU A 195 -8.07 -0.76 -14.99
N VAL A 196 -6.99 -0.01 -14.86
CA VAL A 196 -6.58 1.07 -15.78
C VAL A 196 -5.28 0.71 -16.51
N ALA A 197 -4.36 0.04 -15.82
CA ALA A 197 -3.12 -0.40 -16.41
C ALA A 197 -2.68 -1.74 -15.83
N GLN A 198 -1.83 -2.45 -16.57
CA GLN A 198 -1.18 -3.67 -16.11
C GLN A 198 0.32 -3.50 -16.28
N PHE A 199 1.09 -4.03 -15.33
CA PHE A 199 2.54 -3.89 -15.34
C PHE A 199 3.25 -5.18 -14.93
N ILE A 200 4.48 -5.29 -15.40
CA ILE A 200 5.41 -6.36 -15.06
C ILE A 200 6.76 -5.70 -14.80
N ASN A 201 7.32 -5.92 -13.61
CA ASN A 201 8.65 -5.49 -13.23
C ASN A 201 9.70 -6.49 -13.73
N SER A 202 10.92 -5.98 -13.93
CA SER A 202 12.09 -6.77 -14.30
C SER A 202 12.41 -7.84 -13.26
N PRO A 203 13.04 -8.96 -13.65
CA PRO A 203 13.41 -10.00 -12.70
C PRO A 203 14.48 -9.48 -11.71
N PRO A 204 14.63 -10.12 -10.53
CA PRO A 204 15.44 -9.61 -9.42
C PRO A 204 16.91 -9.30 -9.76
N GLU A 205 17.47 -10.00 -10.74
CA GLU A 205 18.86 -9.83 -11.20
C GLU A 205 19.14 -8.44 -11.79
N PHE A 206 18.12 -7.78 -12.35
CA PHE A 206 18.23 -6.47 -13.01
C PHE A 206 17.44 -5.37 -12.30
N LEU A 207 16.90 -5.64 -11.10
CA LEU A 207 16.18 -4.64 -10.32
C LEU A 207 17.16 -3.69 -9.63
N THR A 208 17.02 -2.40 -9.91
CA THR A 208 17.74 -1.37 -9.17
C THR A 208 16.99 -1.08 -7.87
N LEU A 209 17.74 -1.04 -6.76
CA LEU A 209 17.17 -0.75 -5.44
C LEU A 209 17.01 0.75 -5.26
N SER A 210 15.93 1.16 -4.59
CA SER A 210 15.77 2.54 -4.16
C SER A 210 16.91 2.93 -3.21
N GLU A 211 17.38 4.16 -3.30
CA GLU A 211 18.48 4.63 -2.46
C GLU A 211 18.13 4.52 -0.98
N VAL A 212 16.92 4.94 -0.61
CA VAL A 212 16.44 4.92 0.78
C VAL A 212 16.51 3.49 1.33
N PHE A 213 16.04 2.50 0.55
CA PHE A 213 16.08 1.11 0.96
C PHE A 213 17.51 0.57 1.05
N TRP A 214 18.35 0.88 0.06
CA TRP A 214 19.74 0.43 0.04
C TRP A 214 20.54 0.98 1.22
N LYS A 215 20.31 2.25 1.58
CA LYS A 215 20.92 2.90 2.74
C LYS A 215 20.50 2.21 4.04
N ASP A 216 19.20 1.99 4.24
CA ASP A 216 18.70 1.29 5.42
C ASP A 216 19.22 -0.15 5.51
N LEU A 217 19.36 -0.82 4.37
CA LEU A 217 19.95 -2.17 4.29
C LEU A 217 21.44 -2.16 4.63
N SER A 218 22.19 -1.14 4.18
CA SER A 218 23.62 -0.98 4.44
C SER A 218 23.94 -0.70 5.90
N LEU A 219 22.98 -0.13 6.64
CA LEU A 219 23.09 0.18 8.07
C LEU A 219 22.82 -1.03 8.96
N LEU A 220 22.36 -2.16 8.41
CA LEU A 220 22.08 -3.35 9.20
C LEU A 220 23.37 -3.98 9.75
N PRO A 221 23.36 -4.47 10.99
CA PRO A 221 24.49 -5.20 11.54
C PRO A 221 24.71 -6.51 10.76
N VAL A 222 25.98 -6.86 10.58
CA VAL A 222 26.40 -8.15 10.00
C VAL A 222 25.98 -9.34 10.86
N THR A 223 25.82 -9.13 12.17
CA THR A 223 25.27 -10.13 13.09
C THR A 223 23.75 -10.04 13.13
N TYR A 224 23.08 -11.19 13.20
CA TYR A 224 21.62 -11.23 13.28
C TYR A 224 21.11 -10.54 14.55
N GLU A 225 20.52 -9.35 14.37
CA GLU A 225 19.91 -8.57 15.45
C GLU A 225 18.43 -8.30 15.14
N TYR A 226 17.53 -9.05 15.77
CA TYR A 226 16.10 -9.01 15.46
C TYR A 226 15.48 -7.60 15.42
N GLY A 227 15.87 -6.71 16.34
CA GLY A 227 15.31 -5.36 16.43
C GLY A 227 15.56 -4.49 15.19
N ALA A 228 16.76 -4.56 14.61
CA ALA A 228 17.11 -3.82 13.40
C ALA A 228 16.35 -4.35 12.17
N TYR A 229 16.33 -5.68 12.00
CA TYR A 229 15.57 -6.33 10.92
C TYR A 229 14.06 -6.10 11.05
N ARG A 230 13.52 -6.12 12.27
CA ARG A 230 12.09 -5.88 12.51
C ARG A 230 11.67 -4.49 12.06
N LYS A 231 12.46 -3.46 12.36
CA LYS A 231 12.21 -2.08 11.91
C LYS A 231 12.19 -1.98 10.38
N LEU A 232 13.16 -2.62 9.71
CA LEU A 232 13.25 -2.62 8.25
C LEU A 232 12.06 -3.35 7.59
N ILE A 233 11.64 -4.49 8.14
CA ILE A 233 10.45 -5.22 7.65
C ILE A 233 9.17 -4.40 7.91
N GLU A 234 9.08 -3.68 9.02
CA GLU A 234 7.91 -2.84 9.29
C GLU A 234 7.81 -1.61 8.39
N SER A 235 8.94 -1.05 7.94
CA SER A 235 9.00 0.12 7.06
C SER A 235 8.79 -0.23 5.59
N TYR A 236 9.43 -1.29 5.09
CA TYR A 236 9.40 -1.69 3.69
C TYR A 236 8.44 -2.84 3.38
N GLY A 237 7.93 -3.54 4.39
CA GLY A 237 7.06 -4.68 4.21
C GLY A 237 7.82 -6.00 4.06
N THR A 238 7.10 -7.03 3.66
CA THR A 238 7.62 -8.41 3.59
C THR A 238 7.86 -8.88 2.17
N HIS A 239 7.15 -8.30 1.19
CA HIS A 239 7.19 -8.68 -0.22
C HIS A 239 7.35 -7.43 -1.10
N PHE A 240 7.78 -7.61 -2.34
CA PHE A 240 7.75 -6.58 -3.38
C PHE A 240 6.82 -7.02 -4.51
N ILE A 241 6.39 -6.06 -5.32
CA ILE A 241 5.45 -6.34 -6.41
C ILE A 241 6.22 -6.76 -7.66
N LYS A 242 5.94 -7.96 -8.17
CA LYS A 242 6.51 -8.45 -9.44
C LYS A 242 5.66 -8.05 -10.65
N GLU A 243 4.36 -8.27 -10.54
CA GLU A 243 3.38 -7.98 -11.59
C GLU A 243 2.04 -7.65 -10.95
N GLY A 244 1.20 -6.91 -11.67
CA GLY A 244 -0.12 -6.55 -11.17
C GLY A 244 -0.90 -5.63 -12.10
N SER A 245 -2.12 -5.31 -11.69
CA SER A 245 -2.94 -4.27 -12.29
C SER A 245 -3.00 -3.04 -11.39
N LEU A 246 -2.91 -1.87 -12.00
CA LEU A 246 -3.21 -0.59 -11.38
C LEU A 246 -4.65 -0.23 -11.68
N GLY A 247 -5.36 0.23 -10.65
CA GLY A 247 -6.78 0.43 -10.74
C GLY A 247 -7.36 1.16 -9.54
N GLY A 248 -8.68 1.16 -9.47
CA GLY A 248 -9.45 1.65 -8.34
C GLY A 248 -10.42 0.58 -7.84
N LEU A 249 -10.60 0.54 -6.52
CA LEU A 249 -11.66 -0.21 -5.86
C LEU A 249 -12.63 0.80 -5.24
N TYR A 250 -13.90 0.74 -5.65
CA TYR A 250 -14.99 1.44 -4.99
C TYR A 250 -15.75 0.44 -4.13
N LYS A 251 -15.81 0.70 -2.82
CA LYS A 251 -16.59 -0.10 -1.86
C LYS A 251 -17.54 0.82 -1.11
N HIS A 252 -18.82 0.52 -1.17
CA HIS A 252 -19.85 1.21 -0.39
C HIS A 252 -20.58 0.21 0.52
N VAL A 253 -20.87 0.62 1.74
CA VAL A 253 -21.52 -0.23 2.75
C VAL A 253 -22.73 0.52 3.30
N PHE A 254 -23.92 0.00 3.02
CA PHE A 254 -25.16 0.48 3.60
C PHE A 254 -25.57 -0.43 4.75
N TYR A 255 -25.89 0.16 5.90
CA TYR A 255 -26.41 -0.54 7.07
C TYR A 255 -27.71 0.12 7.50
N MET A 256 -28.78 -0.68 7.63
CA MET A 256 -30.09 -0.24 8.07
C MET A 256 -30.53 -1.04 9.30
N ASP A 257 -30.92 -0.32 10.34
CA ASP A 257 -31.50 -0.87 11.56
C ASP A 257 -32.98 -0.46 11.65
N SER A 258 -33.85 -1.43 11.91
CA SER A 258 -35.31 -1.26 11.96
C SER A 258 -35.88 -1.31 13.38
N GLU A 259 -35.11 -0.84 14.36
CA GLU A 259 -35.41 -0.89 15.80
C GLU A 259 -36.74 -0.20 16.22
N LYS A 260 -37.39 0.59 15.35
CA LYS A 260 -38.51 1.46 15.72
C LYS A 260 -39.94 0.94 15.48
N MET A 261 -40.15 -0.33 15.14
CA MET A 261 -41.46 -0.73 14.58
C MET A 261 -42.46 -1.43 15.52
N ASN A 262 -42.08 -2.07 16.64
CA ASN A 262 -43.07 -2.79 17.47
C ASN A 262 -42.69 -2.97 18.96
N GLN A 263 -42.42 -1.90 19.71
CA GLN A 263 -42.56 -1.99 21.18
C GLN A 263 -44.04 -1.99 21.57
N LYS A 264 -44.71 -3.15 21.47
CA LYS A 264 -46.06 -3.36 22.01
C LYS A 264 -45.97 -4.07 23.36
N GLY A 265 -45.67 -3.30 24.40
CA GLY A 265 -45.96 -3.71 25.78
C GLY A 265 -47.40 -3.33 26.10
N ARG A 266 -48.33 -4.29 26.08
CA ARG A 266 -49.68 -4.09 26.63
C ARG A 266 -49.80 -4.86 27.94
N PRO A 267 -49.75 -4.19 29.11
CA PRO A 267 -50.18 -4.82 30.35
C PRO A 267 -51.71 -4.92 30.34
N SER A 268 -52.25 -6.13 30.47
CA SER A 268 -53.67 -6.33 30.76
C SER A 268 -53.83 -6.71 32.23
N ILE A 269 -54.62 -5.94 32.96
CA ILE A 269 -54.98 -6.19 34.35
C ILE A 269 -56.49 -6.41 34.35
N SER A 270 -56.93 -7.56 34.84
CA SER A 270 -58.35 -7.88 34.98
C SER A 270 -58.68 -8.18 36.45
N TYR A 271 -59.84 -7.67 36.87
CA TYR A 271 -60.37 -7.83 38.22
C TYR A 271 -61.75 -8.48 38.12
N ASN A 272 -61.90 -9.66 38.68
CA ASN A 272 -63.20 -10.31 38.81
C ASN A 272 -63.57 -10.37 40.29
N MET A 273 -64.68 -9.70 40.63
CA MET A 273 -65.35 -9.82 41.92
C MET A 273 -66.48 -10.84 41.73
N LEU A 274 -66.34 -12.02 42.33
CA LEU A 274 -67.43 -12.99 42.38
C LEU A 274 -68.27 -12.66 43.62
N LEU A 275 -69.45 -12.07 43.38
CA LEU A 275 -70.50 -11.85 44.37
C LEU A 275 -71.24 -13.16 44.68
#